data_AF-A0A9E2P5U9-F1
#
_entry.id   AF-A0A9E2P5U9-F1
#
_cell.length_a   1.000
_cell.length_b   1.000
_cell.length_c   1.000
_cell.angle_alpha   90.00
_cell.angle_beta   90.00
_cell.angle_gamma   90.00
#
_symmetry.space_group_name_H-M   'P 1'
#
loop_
_entity.id
_entity.type
_entity.pdbx_description
1 polymer ?
#
loop_
_entity_poly.entity_id
_entity_poly.type
_entity_poly.pdbx_seq_one_letter_code
_entity_poly.pdbx_strand_id
1 'polypeptide(L)'
;DIFLDSPLAIEATEVFLRRGWNPDTGDNPFEPLRHATRLHHLMRPQESDRLERLTGWHIILAGSGMCDAGRIRRHLKRLLWRKEVTVLMTGFQAAGTLGRLLVEGRSAVRIQGEDIRVGARIRNLDCYSGHGDATDLVAWLGERGAVNGAVLLDHGEPTAVATLSGRLAEAGYRPVTALLDQTYVLTRTSAEPEPRGKARLERGDATRPDWHNDRAAFLGALNERLQALPNDAARVRLIDRLNALLETGR
;
A
#
# COMPACT_ATOMS: atom_id res chain seq x y z
N ASP A 1 -12.46 0.77 -22.69
CA ASP A 1 -11.17 0.09 -22.92
C ASP A 1 -10.39 -0.10 -21.62
N ILE A 2 -9.39 -0.97 -21.62
CA ILE A 2 -8.47 -1.22 -20.50
C ILE A 2 -7.07 -0.83 -20.94
N PHE A 3 -6.41 0.06 -20.20
CA PHE A 3 -5.08 0.56 -20.52
C PHE A 3 -4.07 0.08 -19.49
N LEU A 4 -3.07 -0.69 -19.92
CA LEU A 4 -1.93 -1.06 -19.08
C LEU A 4 -0.83 -0.01 -19.25
N ASP A 5 -0.75 0.91 -18.29
CA ASP A 5 0.16 2.05 -18.28
C ASP A 5 1.31 1.85 -17.29
N SER A 6 2.08 0.78 -17.53
CA SER A 6 3.26 0.44 -16.75
C SER A 6 4.21 -0.37 -17.63
N PRO A 7 5.32 0.21 -18.11
CA PRO A 7 6.29 -0.51 -18.94
C PRO A 7 6.76 -1.81 -18.30
N LEU A 8 7.06 -1.76 -17.00
CA LEU A 8 7.47 -2.94 -16.24
C LEU A 8 6.37 -4.02 -16.19
N ALA A 9 5.10 -3.63 -16.04
CA ALA A 9 4.01 -4.61 -16.04
C ALA A 9 3.79 -5.22 -17.44
N ILE A 10 3.97 -4.43 -18.51
CA ILE A 10 3.91 -4.92 -19.88
C ILE A 10 5.04 -5.94 -20.11
N GLU A 11 6.27 -5.61 -19.72
CA GLU A 11 7.41 -6.53 -19.83
C GLU A 11 7.21 -7.81 -18.99
N ALA A 12 6.70 -7.69 -17.77
CA ALA A 12 6.36 -8.84 -16.94
C ALA A 12 5.28 -9.71 -17.60
N THR A 13 4.25 -9.10 -18.18
CA THR A 13 3.20 -9.80 -18.94
C THR A 13 3.81 -10.60 -20.10
N GLU A 14 4.75 -10.02 -20.84
CA GLU A 14 5.46 -10.71 -21.92
C GLU A 14 6.31 -11.89 -21.43
N VAL A 15 6.85 -11.85 -20.20
CA VAL A 15 7.53 -13.00 -19.60
C VAL A 15 6.53 -14.13 -19.36
N PHE A 16 5.39 -13.86 -18.72
CA PHE A 16 4.36 -14.87 -18.46
C PHE A 16 3.74 -15.43 -19.75
N LEU A 17 3.51 -14.58 -20.75
CA LEU A 17 3.06 -15.02 -22.07
C LEU A 17 4.04 -15.97 -22.77
N ARG A 18 5.35 -15.81 -22.56
CA ARG A 18 6.38 -16.67 -23.16
C ARG A 18 6.75 -17.89 -22.34
N ARG A 19 6.63 -17.80 -21.01
CA ARG A 19 7.20 -18.78 -20.07
C ARG A 19 6.20 -19.31 -19.05
N GLY A 20 4.95 -18.88 -19.09
CA GLY A 20 3.90 -19.24 -18.13
C GLY A 20 3.26 -20.60 -18.36
N TRP A 21 3.95 -21.54 -19.03
CA TRP A 21 3.43 -22.90 -19.17
C TRP A 21 3.18 -23.52 -17.79
N ASN A 22 1.97 -24.00 -17.57
CA ASN A 22 1.57 -24.65 -16.34
C ASN A 22 1.42 -26.16 -16.57
N PRO A 23 2.23 -27.01 -15.90
CA PRO A 23 2.13 -28.46 -16.05
C PRO A 23 0.81 -29.04 -15.53
N ASP A 24 0.18 -28.39 -14.56
CA ASP A 24 -1.07 -28.88 -13.94
C ASP A 24 -2.27 -28.70 -14.88
N THR A 25 -2.28 -27.64 -15.69
CA THR A 25 -3.33 -27.37 -16.69
C THR A 25 -2.95 -27.86 -18.09
N GLY A 26 -1.66 -28.11 -18.34
CA GLY A 26 -1.16 -28.52 -19.64
C GLY A 26 -1.24 -27.42 -20.70
N ASP A 27 -1.29 -26.15 -20.29
CA ASP A 27 -1.34 -24.98 -21.16
C ASP A 27 -0.70 -23.74 -20.51
N ASN A 28 -0.66 -22.62 -21.24
CA ASN A 28 -0.29 -21.34 -20.66
C ASN A 28 -1.58 -20.55 -20.33
N PRO A 29 -1.95 -20.36 -19.05
CA PRO A 29 -3.19 -19.70 -18.66
C PRO A 29 -3.24 -18.21 -19.08
N PHE A 30 -2.10 -17.63 -19.45
CA PHE A 30 -2.01 -16.23 -19.90
C PHE A 30 -2.24 -16.07 -21.40
N GLU A 31 -2.26 -17.14 -22.19
CA GLU A 31 -2.40 -17.08 -23.66
C GLU A 31 -3.61 -16.26 -24.15
N PRO A 32 -4.80 -16.29 -23.50
CA PRO A 32 -5.93 -15.44 -23.88
C PRO A 32 -5.62 -13.94 -23.91
N LEU A 33 -4.62 -13.46 -23.14
CA LEU A 33 -4.23 -12.06 -23.13
C LEU A 33 -3.63 -11.60 -24.47
N ARG A 34 -3.06 -12.50 -25.29
CA ARG A 34 -2.57 -12.14 -26.64
C ARG A 34 -3.68 -11.69 -27.57
N HIS A 35 -4.89 -12.18 -27.34
CA HIS A 35 -6.06 -11.94 -28.16
C HIS A 35 -7.02 -10.93 -27.51
N ALA A 36 -6.64 -10.32 -26.39
CA ALA A 36 -7.45 -9.36 -25.68
C ALA A 36 -7.54 -8.02 -26.43
N THR A 37 -8.55 -7.88 -27.29
CA THR A 37 -8.74 -6.69 -28.15
C THR A 37 -9.02 -5.39 -27.39
N ARG A 38 -9.41 -5.48 -26.12
CA ARG A 38 -9.74 -4.32 -25.27
C ARG A 38 -8.59 -3.91 -24.33
N LEU A 39 -7.47 -4.64 -24.34
CA LEU A 39 -6.30 -4.36 -23.52
C LEU A 39 -5.25 -3.64 -24.36
N HIS A 40 -4.91 -2.42 -23.94
CA HIS A 40 -3.99 -1.54 -24.66
C HIS A 40 -2.72 -1.32 -23.84
N HIS A 41 -1.56 -1.71 -24.37
CA HIS A 41 -0.27 -1.55 -23.71
C HIS A 41 0.34 -0.19 -24.06
N LEU A 42 0.65 0.62 -23.04
CA LEU A 42 1.23 1.96 -23.22
C LEU A 42 2.70 1.95 -22.79
N MET A 43 3.62 1.87 -23.75
CA MET A 43 5.04 1.81 -23.46
C MET A 43 5.64 3.20 -23.25
N ARG A 44 5.19 4.20 -24.01
CA ARG A 44 5.79 5.54 -24.01
C ARG A 44 5.05 6.47 -23.06
N PRO A 45 5.75 7.33 -22.30
CA PRO A 45 5.11 8.29 -21.41
C PRO A 45 4.04 9.16 -22.08
N GLN A 46 4.26 9.59 -23.33
CA GLN A 46 3.34 10.47 -24.06
C GLN A 46 1.99 9.81 -24.39
N GLU A 47 1.92 8.47 -24.37
CA GLU A 47 0.67 7.73 -24.60
C GLU A 47 -0.25 7.81 -23.36
N SER A 48 0.35 7.84 -22.16
CA SER A 48 -0.34 7.99 -20.87
C SER A 48 -1.06 9.34 -20.77
N ASP A 49 -0.44 10.41 -21.27
CA ASP A 49 -0.94 11.79 -21.20
C ASP A 49 -2.35 11.98 -21.77
N ARG A 50 -2.73 11.12 -22.72
CA ARG A 50 -4.04 11.19 -23.39
C ARG A 50 -5.16 10.56 -22.57
N LEU A 51 -4.83 9.66 -21.64
CA LEU A 51 -5.83 8.87 -20.92
C LEU A 51 -6.77 9.72 -20.07
N GLU A 52 -6.27 10.78 -19.47
CA GLU A 52 -7.09 11.62 -18.55
C GLU A 52 -8.13 12.46 -19.29
N ARG A 53 -7.94 12.63 -20.61
CA ARG A 53 -8.89 13.34 -21.50
C ARG A 53 -9.97 12.40 -22.03
N LEU A 54 -9.84 11.09 -21.80
CA LEU A 54 -10.84 10.14 -22.24
C LEU A 54 -12.16 10.42 -21.51
N THR A 55 -13.23 10.39 -22.29
CA THR A 55 -14.61 10.49 -21.80
C THR A 55 -15.27 9.11 -21.88
N GLY A 56 -16.23 8.86 -21.00
CA GLY A 56 -16.86 7.56 -20.88
C GLY A 56 -16.05 6.55 -20.06
N TRP A 57 -16.56 5.32 -20.00
CA TRP A 57 -16.03 4.29 -19.11
C TRP A 57 -14.74 3.66 -19.65
N HIS A 58 -13.70 3.63 -18.81
CA HIS A 58 -12.42 2.99 -19.10
C HIS A 58 -11.72 2.58 -17.80
N ILE A 59 -10.75 1.67 -17.91
CA ILE A 59 -9.91 1.21 -16.79
C ILE A 59 -8.46 1.56 -17.10
N ILE A 60 -7.74 2.11 -16.12
CA ILE A 60 -6.30 2.35 -16.19
C ILE A 60 -5.63 1.45 -15.14
N LEU A 61 -4.74 0.57 -15.59
CA LEU A 61 -3.89 -0.26 -14.77
C LEU A 61 -2.50 0.37 -14.74
N ALA A 62 -2.09 0.92 -13.60
CA ALA A 62 -0.80 1.59 -13.47
C ALA A 62 -0.14 1.27 -12.12
N GLY A 63 1.17 1.09 -12.14
CA GLY A 63 2.00 0.93 -10.94
C GLY A 63 2.65 2.25 -10.49
N SER A 64 3.21 2.29 -9.27
CA SER A 64 3.43 1.17 -8.34
C SER A 64 2.19 0.80 -7.51
N GLY A 65 2.12 -0.47 -7.06
CA GLY A 65 0.96 -1.02 -6.34
C GLY A 65 0.63 -0.33 -5.00
N MET A 66 1.57 0.42 -4.43
CA MET A 66 1.37 1.23 -3.21
C MET A 66 1.27 2.74 -3.48
N CYS A 67 1.22 3.14 -4.75
CA CYS A 67 1.07 4.52 -5.20
C CYS A 67 2.26 5.47 -4.92
N ASP A 68 3.40 4.99 -4.45
CA ASP A 68 4.55 5.84 -4.09
C ASP A 68 5.45 6.26 -5.25
N ALA A 69 5.36 5.56 -6.38
CA ALA A 69 6.21 5.79 -7.54
C ALA A 69 5.51 5.41 -8.84
N GLY A 70 6.12 5.75 -9.97
CA GLY A 70 5.62 5.36 -11.29
C GLY A 70 4.46 6.21 -11.81
N ARG A 71 3.83 5.72 -12.87
CA ARG A 71 2.81 6.46 -13.63
C ARG A 71 1.51 6.64 -12.86
N ILE A 72 1.21 5.78 -11.88
CA ILE A 72 0.03 5.92 -11.02
C ILE A 72 -0.02 7.28 -10.32
N ARG A 73 1.13 7.84 -9.91
CA ARG A 73 1.17 9.16 -9.26
C ARG A 73 0.65 10.27 -10.15
N ARG A 74 0.90 10.18 -11.45
CA ARG A 74 0.43 11.14 -12.43
C ARG A 74 -1.08 11.05 -12.61
N HIS A 75 -1.60 9.82 -12.73
CA HIS A 75 -3.05 9.57 -12.78
C HIS A 75 -3.74 10.07 -11.53
N LEU A 76 -3.24 9.70 -10.35
CA LEU A 76 -3.78 10.17 -9.07
C LEU A 76 -3.74 11.70 -8.99
N LYS A 77 -2.62 12.33 -9.33
CA LYS A 77 -2.50 13.79 -9.31
C LYS A 77 -3.61 14.50 -10.10
N ARG A 78 -4.07 13.89 -11.19
CA ARG A 78 -5.01 14.51 -12.13
C ARG A 78 -6.45 14.04 -11.98
N LEU A 79 -6.67 12.84 -11.46
CA LEU A 79 -7.98 12.20 -11.39
C LEU A 79 -8.51 12.07 -9.96
N LEU A 80 -7.67 12.12 -8.93
CA LEU A 80 -8.06 11.83 -7.53
C LEU A 80 -9.11 12.80 -6.96
N TRP A 81 -9.20 14.02 -7.47
CA TRP A 81 -10.18 15.02 -7.03
C TRP A 81 -11.57 14.82 -7.65
N ARG A 82 -11.69 14.00 -8.69
CA ARG A 82 -12.93 13.74 -9.43
C ARG A 82 -13.80 12.70 -8.72
N LYS A 83 -15.09 12.99 -8.52
CA LYS A 83 -16.02 12.14 -7.76
C LYS A 83 -16.49 10.90 -8.53
N GLU A 84 -16.48 11.01 -9.85
CA GLU A 84 -16.83 9.94 -10.77
C GLU A 84 -15.77 8.82 -10.81
N VAL A 85 -14.53 9.15 -10.46
CA VAL A 85 -13.39 8.23 -10.47
C VAL A 85 -13.47 7.26 -9.29
N THR A 86 -13.05 6.02 -9.53
CA THR A 86 -12.79 5.03 -8.47
C THR A 86 -11.33 4.64 -8.53
N VAL A 87 -10.63 4.75 -7.40
CA VAL A 87 -9.30 4.18 -7.22
C VAL A 87 -9.49 2.84 -6.52
N LEU A 88 -9.19 1.76 -7.25
CA LEU A 88 -9.28 0.40 -6.74
C LEU A 88 -7.87 -0.08 -6.37
N MET A 89 -7.62 -0.26 -5.08
CA MET A 89 -6.42 -0.92 -4.58
C MET A 89 -6.63 -2.44 -4.66
N THR A 90 -5.63 -3.18 -5.13
CA THR A 90 -5.72 -4.64 -5.35
C THR A 90 -4.66 -5.40 -4.56
N GLY A 91 -4.16 -4.83 -3.47
CA GLY A 91 -3.10 -5.42 -2.67
C GLY A 91 -2.79 -4.60 -1.43
N PHE A 92 -1.93 -5.15 -0.58
CA PHE A 92 -1.55 -4.54 0.69
C PHE A 92 -0.91 -3.17 0.52
N GLN A 93 -1.30 -2.23 1.40
CA GLN A 93 -0.80 -0.87 1.41
C GLN A 93 0.00 -0.64 2.71
N ALA A 94 1.33 -0.57 2.60
CA ALA A 94 2.20 -0.42 3.75
C ALA A 94 2.05 0.96 4.40
N ALA A 95 2.24 1.03 5.71
CA ALA A 95 2.27 2.29 6.44
C ALA A 95 3.29 3.29 5.84
N GLY A 96 2.90 4.56 5.79
CA GLY A 96 3.71 5.63 5.19
C GLY A 96 3.58 5.78 3.68
N THR A 97 2.91 4.85 2.99
CA THR A 97 2.68 4.94 1.53
C THR A 97 1.50 5.83 1.19
N LEU A 98 1.51 6.43 -0.01
CA LEU A 98 0.37 7.19 -0.50
C LEU A 98 -0.90 6.33 -0.56
N GLY A 99 -0.77 5.08 -0.99
CA GLY A 99 -1.92 4.18 -1.09
C GLY A 99 -2.54 3.86 0.28
N ARG A 100 -1.73 3.74 1.35
CA ARG A 100 -2.24 3.57 2.72
C ARG A 100 -3.04 4.78 3.19
N LEU A 101 -2.54 6.00 2.94
CA LEU A 101 -3.27 7.23 3.26
C LEU A 101 -4.64 7.28 2.57
N LEU A 102 -4.73 6.82 1.32
CA LEU A 102 -5.98 6.77 0.59
C LEU A 102 -6.96 5.73 1.18
N VAL A 103 -6.48 4.53 1.51
CA VAL A 103 -7.32 3.48 2.11
C VAL A 103 -7.81 3.85 3.51
N GLU A 104 -7.00 4.59 4.28
CA GLU A 104 -7.38 5.14 5.59
C GLU A 104 -8.39 6.30 5.48
N GLY A 105 -8.76 6.72 4.27
CA GLY A 105 -9.82 7.70 4.03
C GLY A 105 -9.38 9.14 4.23
N ARG A 106 -8.09 9.46 4.07
CA ARG A 106 -7.62 10.85 4.11
C ARG A 106 -8.34 11.68 3.05
N SER A 107 -8.88 12.82 3.45
CA SER A 107 -9.64 13.70 2.55
C SER A 107 -8.75 14.59 1.67
N ALA A 108 -7.46 14.69 1.99
CA ALA A 108 -6.44 15.33 1.18
C ALA A 108 -5.10 14.60 1.33
N VAL A 109 -4.30 14.61 0.27
CA VAL A 109 -2.96 14.00 0.23
C VAL A 109 -1.99 14.91 -0.54
N ARG A 110 -0.70 14.80 -0.25
CA ARG A 110 0.37 15.56 -0.91
C ARG A 110 1.03 14.70 -1.99
N ILE A 111 0.96 15.12 -3.26
CA ILE A 111 1.62 14.42 -4.37
C ILE A 111 2.56 15.40 -5.09
N GLN A 112 3.87 15.12 -5.09
CA GLN A 112 4.88 15.92 -5.79
C GLN A 112 4.84 17.42 -5.44
N GLY A 113 4.63 17.75 -4.16
CA GLY A 113 4.58 19.15 -3.73
C GLY A 113 3.21 19.83 -3.85
N GLU A 114 2.18 19.14 -4.32
CA GLU A 114 0.82 19.69 -4.45
C GLU A 114 -0.17 18.98 -3.52
N ASP A 115 -0.98 19.77 -2.82
CA ASP A 115 -2.06 19.26 -1.97
C ASP A 115 -3.30 18.98 -2.83
N ILE A 116 -3.77 17.74 -2.78
CA ILE A 116 -4.82 17.24 -3.67
C ILE A 116 -5.96 16.71 -2.80
N ARG A 117 -7.16 17.25 -3.03
CA ARG A 117 -8.38 16.74 -2.40
C ARG A 117 -8.70 15.36 -2.94
N VAL A 118 -9.05 14.44 -2.05
CA VAL A 118 -9.55 13.12 -2.39
C VAL A 118 -11.07 13.22 -2.61
N GLY A 119 -11.46 13.34 -3.88
CA GLY A 119 -12.86 13.31 -4.30
C GLY A 119 -13.29 11.95 -4.85
N ALA A 120 -12.34 11.16 -5.35
CA ALA A 120 -12.57 9.84 -5.90
C ALA A 120 -13.01 8.83 -4.84
N ARG A 121 -13.74 7.81 -5.27
CA ARG A 121 -14.10 6.67 -4.42
C ARG A 121 -12.89 5.77 -4.24
N ILE A 122 -12.45 5.57 -3.00
CA ILE A 122 -11.41 4.60 -2.69
C ILE A 122 -12.05 3.25 -2.37
N ARG A 123 -11.58 2.19 -3.03
CA ARG A 123 -12.01 0.81 -2.84
C ARG A 123 -10.78 -0.09 -2.72
N ASN A 124 -10.91 -1.17 -1.97
CA ASN A 124 -9.87 -2.17 -1.82
C ASN A 124 -10.44 -3.55 -2.15
N LEU A 125 -9.61 -4.39 -2.75
CA LEU A 125 -9.92 -5.77 -3.09
C LEU A 125 -8.76 -6.67 -2.62
N ASP A 126 -9.00 -7.39 -1.53
CA ASP A 126 -7.96 -8.17 -0.85
C ASP A 126 -7.71 -9.55 -1.51
N CYS A 127 -8.62 -10.00 -2.38
CA CYS A 127 -8.56 -11.34 -2.99
C CYS A 127 -7.46 -11.52 -4.06
N TYR A 128 -6.75 -10.45 -4.43
CA TYR A 128 -5.60 -10.51 -5.33
C TYR A 128 -4.25 -10.41 -4.60
N SER A 129 -4.26 -10.41 -3.26
CA SER A 129 -3.04 -10.55 -2.48
C SER A 129 -2.41 -11.91 -2.78
N GLY A 130 -1.14 -11.92 -3.17
CA GLY A 130 -0.34 -13.15 -3.30
C GLY A 130 0.14 -13.72 -1.96
N HIS A 131 -0.27 -13.12 -0.84
CA HIS A 131 0.11 -13.56 0.51
C HIS A 131 -0.95 -14.47 1.11
N GLY A 132 -0.52 -15.60 1.68
CA GLY A 132 -1.38 -16.44 2.51
C GLY A 132 -1.81 -15.71 3.78
N ASP A 133 -3.04 -15.93 4.21
CA ASP A 133 -3.53 -15.36 5.45
C ASP A 133 -2.93 -16.07 6.68
N ALA A 134 -3.25 -15.58 7.89
CA ALA A 134 -2.70 -16.18 9.10
C ALA A 134 -3.18 -17.62 9.35
N THR A 135 -4.33 -18.01 8.79
CA THR A 135 -4.85 -19.38 8.84
C THR A 135 -4.07 -20.26 7.85
N ASP A 136 -3.87 -19.78 6.63
CA ASP A 136 -3.10 -20.46 5.58
C ASP A 136 -1.66 -20.71 6.02
N LEU A 137 -1.01 -19.73 6.66
CA LEU A 137 0.37 -19.87 7.14
C LEU A 137 0.52 -20.92 8.24
N VAL A 138 -0.46 -21.03 9.14
CA VAL A 138 -0.47 -22.06 10.19
C VAL A 138 -0.72 -23.44 9.57
N ALA A 139 -1.69 -23.55 8.66
CA ALA A 139 -2.00 -24.79 7.95
C ALA A 139 -0.78 -25.27 7.13
N TRP A 140 -0.14 -24.36 6.39
CA TRP A 140 1.07 -24.63 5.63
C TRP A 140 2.22 -25.15 6.49
N LEU A 141 2.43 -24.58 7.68
CA LEU A 141 3.42 -25.11 8.63
C LEU A 141 3.06 -26.51 9.15
N GLY A 142 1.78 -26.81 9.31
CA GLY A 142 1.29 -28.14 9.67
C GLY A 142 1.58 -29.17 8.57
N GLU A 143 1.24 -28.85 7.33
CA GLU A 143 1.45 -29.72 6.16
C GLU A 143 2.92 -29.95 5.84
N ARG A 144 3.78 -28.94 6.06
CA ARG A 144 5.23 -29.04 5.88
C ARG A 144 5.86 -30.08 6.82
N GLY A 145 5.21 -30.40 7.94
CA GLY A 145 5.68 -31.34 8.96
C GLY A 145 6.27 -30.67 10.20
N ALA A 146 6.60 -31.48 11.21
CA ALA A 146 6.96 -31.00 12.55
C ALA A 146 8.17 -30.05 12.54
N VAL A 147 8.02 -28.89 13.19
CA VAL A 147 9.11 -27.95 13.47
C VAL A 147 9.58 -28.18 14.90
N ASN A 148 10.71 -28.88 15.05
CA ASN A 148 11.29 -29.19 16.37
C ASN A 148 11.99 -27.98 17.03
N GLY A 149 12.26 -26.93 16.26
CA GLY A 149 12.94 -25.71 16.70
C GLY A 149 12.00 -24.52 16.91
N ALA A 150 12.46 -23.34 16.51
CA ALA A 150 11.70 -22.10 16.55
C ALA A 150 11.21 -21.69 15.15
N VAL A 151 10.13 -20.92 15.11
CA VAL A 151 9.60 -20.28 13.90
C VAL A 151 9.93 -18.78 13.98
N LEU A 152 10.91 -18.33 13.19
CA LEU A 152 11.26 -16.91 13.13
C LEU A 152 10.24 -16.17 12.25
N LEU A 153 9.60 -15.16 12.83
CA LEU A 153 8.61 -14.30 12.17
C LEU A 153 9.24 -12.98 11.78
N ASP A 154 9.06 -12.60 10.51
CA ASP A 154 9.50 -11.32 9.96
C ASP A 154 8.44 -10.79 8.98
N HIS A 155 8.71 -9.65 8.35
CA HIS A 155 7.96 -9.07 7.24
C HIS A 155 6.44 -8.93 7.50
N GLY A 156 6.09 -8.22 8.58
CA GLY A 156 4.71 -7.85 8.88
C GLY A 156 4.62 -6.65 9.82
N GLU A 157 3.46 -5.98 9.81
CA GLU A 157 3.18 -4.93 10.79
C GLU A 157 3.22 -5.52 12.22
N PRO A 158 3.62 -4.74 13.24
CA PRO A 158 3.79 -5.25 14.61
C PRO A 158 2.57 -6.03 15.14
N THR A 159 1.36 -5.56 14.84
CA THR A 159 0.09 -6.19 15.22
C THR A 159 -0.17 -7.49 14.46
N ALA A 160 0.13 -7.54 13.16
CA ALA A 160 0.00 -8.73 12.33
C ALA A 160 0.96 -9.84 12.80
N VAL A 161 2.23 -9.48 13.06
CA VAL A 161 3.22 -10.43 13.59
C VAL A 161 2.84 -10.92 14.98
N ALA A 162 2.37 -10.04 15.87
CA ALA A 162 1.91 -10.44 17.19
C ALA A 162 0.72 -11.42 17.12
N THR A 163 -0.22 -11.16 16.21
CA THR A 163 -1.39 -12.02 15.99
C THR A 163 -0.99 -13.40 15.46
N LEU A 164 -0.13 -13.44 14.43
CA LEU A 164 0.37 -14.70 13.88
C LEU A 164 1.20 -15.48 14.92
N SER A 165 2.03 -14.79 15.70
CA SER A 165 2.78 -15.38 16.80
C SER A 165 1.85 -16.06 17.81
N GLY A 166 0.76 -15.40 18.22
CA GLY A 166 -0.23 -16.01 19.11
C GLY A 166 -0.83 -17.30 18.53
N ARG A 167 -1.27 -17.26 17.27
CA ARG A 167 -1.85 -18.45 16.60
C ARG A 167 -0.86 -19.60 16.48
N LEU A 168 0.41 -19.31 16.20
CA LEU A 168 1.45 -20.33 16.12
C LEU A 168 1.75 -20.96 17.49
N ALA A 169 1.75 -20.16 18.56
CA ALA A 169 1.91 -20.67 19.91
C ALA A 169 0.73 -21.59 20.30
N GLU A 170 -0.51 -21.21 19.96
CA GLU A 170 -1.71 -22.04 20.17
C GLU A 170 -1.64 -23.36 19.38
N ALA A 171 -1.06 -23.34 18.18
CA ALA A 171 -0.82 -24.53 17.38
C ALA A 171 0.40 -25.37 17.84
N GLY A 172 1.05 -25.00 18.95
CA GLY A 172 2.15 -25.76 19.55
C GLY A 172 3.55 -25.45 19.01
N TYR A 173 3.69 -24.41 18.17
CA TYR A 173 4.97 -23.95 17.68
C TYR A 173 5.65 -22.98 18.67
N ARG A 174 6.95 -22.75 18.48
CA ARG A 174 7.74 -21.77 19.24
C ARG A 174 8.06 -20.56 18.37
N PRO A 175 7.13 -19.59 18.23
CA PRO A 175 7.38 -18.42 17.42
C PRO A 175 8.39 -17.48 18.10
N VAL A 176 9.29 -16.90 17.31
CA VAL A 176 10.24 -15.88 17.72
C VAL A 176 10.10 -14.72 16.75
N THR A 177 9.75 -13.53 17.25
CA THR A 177 9.70 -12.35 16.40
C THR A 177 11.12 -11.85 16.13
N ALA A 178 11.53 -11.84 14.85
CA ALA A 178 12.79 -11.27 14.43
C ALA A 178 12.80 -9.75 14.67
N LEU A 179 13.93 -9.23 15.15
CA LEU A 179 14.15 -7.81 15.34
C LEU A 179 15.28 -7.33 14.41
N LEU A 180 15.16 -6.10 13.92
CA LEU A 180 16.22 -5.48 13.13
C LEU A 180 17.52 -5.43 13.94
N ASP A 181 18.65 -5.79 13.32
CA ASP A 181 19.98 -5.82 13.96
C ASP A 181 20.15 -6.86 15.09
N GLN A 182 19.18 -7.77 15.25
CA GLN A 182 19.29 -8.88 16.19
C GLN A 182 19.91 -10.09 15.48
N THR A 183 20.97 -10.65 16.08
CA THR A 183 21.52 -11.95 15.65
C THR A 183 20.91 -13.06 16.49
N TYR A 184 20.69 -14.23 15.88
CA TYR A 184 20.19 -15.42 16.56
C TYR A 184 21.14 -16.60 16.34
N VAL A 185 21.50 -17.30 17.41
CA VAL A 185 22.16 -18.60 17.34
C VAL A 185 21.09 -19.67 17.14
N LEU A 186 21.19 -20.39 16.03
CA LEU A 186 20.25 -21.46 15.70
C LEU A 186 20.79 -22.80 16.19
N THR A 187 20.00 -23.49 17.01
CA THR A 187 20.24 -24.89 17.38
C THR A 187 19.20 -25.79 16.72
N ARG A 188 19.29 -27.11 16.93
CA ARG A 188 18.25 -28.04 16.46
C ARG A 188 16.87 -27.78 17.08
N THR A 189 16.82 -27.09 18.23
CA THR A 189 15.59 -26.95 19.04
C THR A 189 15.28 -25.51 19.45
N SER A 190 16.17 -24.55 19.18
CA SER A 190 16.00 -23.15 19.60
C SER A 190 16.57 -22.16 18.59
N ALA A 191 16.10 -20.92 18.67
CA ALA A 191 16.72 -19.74 18.07
C ALA A 191 16.93 -18.73 19.20
N GLU A 192 18.16 -18.60 19.68
CA GLU A 192 18.48 -17.80 20.86
C GLU A 192 19.09 -16.46 20.44
N PRO A 193 18.55 -15.32 20.92
CA PRO A 193 19.08 -14.01 20.55
C PRO A 193 20.45 -13.80 21.22
N GLU A 194 21.45 -13.38 20.43
CA GLU A 194 22.70 -12.86 20.97
C GLU A 194 22.50 -11.47 21.59
N PRO A 195 23.43 -10.99 22.44
CA PRO A 195 23.38 -9.61 22.93
C PRO A 195 23.29 -8.61 21.76
N ARG A 196 22.19 -7.85 21.73
CA ARG A 196 21.95 -6.84 20.69
C ARG A 196 22.77 -5.59 20.98
N GLY A 197 23.42 -5.06 19.96
CA GLY A 197 23.98 -3.71 20.00
C GLY A 197 22.89 -2.63 19.99
N LYS A 198 23.29 -1.36 19.81
CA LYS A 198 22.35 -0.27 19.62
C LYS A 198 21.58 -0.47 18.30
N ALA A 199 20.25 -0.50 18.39
CA ALA A 199 19.37 -0.58 17.24
C ALA A 199 19.56 0.59 16.28
N ARG A 200 19.54 0.34 14.97
CA ARG A 200 19.47 1.43 13.96
C ARG A 200 18.09 2.10 13.94
N LEU A 201 17.03 1.32 14.17
CA LEU A 201 15.64 1.76 14.26
C LEU A 201 14.90 0.93 15.31
N GLU A 202 13.96 1.54 16.03
CA GLU A 202 13.08 0.80 16.92
C GLU A 202 11.94 0.15 16.14
N ARG A 203 11.36 -0.90 16.73
CA ARG A 203 10.28 -1.64 16.09
C ARG A 203 9.07 -0.72 15.87
N GLY A 204 8.64 -0.64 14.61
CA GLY A 204 7.49 0.18 14.21
C GLY A 204 7.84 1.63 13.84
N ASP A 205 9.09 2.08 14.01
CA ASP A 205 9.48 3.44 13.61
C ASP A 205 9.27 3.67 12.10
N ALA A 206 9.58 2.67 11.27
CA ALA A 206 9.36 2.72 9.83
C ALA A 206 7.87 2.79 9.43
N THR A 207 6.96 2.48 10.35
CA THR A 207 5.50 2.53 10.11
C THR A 207 4.84 3.82 10.59
N ARG A 208 5.60 4.73 11.20
CA ARG A 208 5.05 6.03 11.66
C ARG A 208 4.89 6.98 10.47
N PRO A 209 3.77 7.71 10.36
CA PRO A 209 3.64 8.79 9.39
C PRO A 209 4.75 9.83 9.58
N ASP A 210 5.25 10.38 8.48
CA ASP A 210 6.15 11.52 8.53
C ASP A 210 5.40 12.84 8.79
N TRP A 211 6.14 13.88 9.13
CA TRP A 211 5.58 15.22 9.40
C TRP A 211 4.90 15.84 8.16
N HIS A 212 5.29 15.43 6.95
CA HIS A 212 4.68 15.95 5.71
C HIS A 212 3.24 15.47 5.58
N ASN A 213 2.99 14.20 5.92
CA ASN A 213 1.66 13.59 5.92
C ASN A 213 0.80 14.18 7.03
N ASP A 214 1.35 14.39 8.23
CA ASP A 214 0.63 15.04 9.33
C ASP A 214 0.24 16.48 8.99
N ARG A 215 1.16 17.24 8.38
CA ARG A 215 0.87 18.60 7.89
C ARG A 215 -0.24 18.60 6.82
N ALA A 216 -0.19 17.69 5.86
CA ALA A 216 -1.21 17.61 4.82
C ALA A 216 -2.60 17.28 5.40
N ALA A 217 -2.65 16.32 6.34
CA ALA A 217 -3.88 15.98 7.06
C ALA A 217 -4.43 17.17 7.86
N PHE A 218 -3.56 17.89 8.57
CA PHE A 218 -3.94 19.09 9.33
C PHE A 218 -4.54 20.17 8.42
N LEU A 219 -3.89 20.50 7.31
CA LEU A 219 -4.39 21.50 6.35
C LEU A 219 -5.73 21.07 5.72
N GLY A 220 -5.89 19.79 5.42
CA GLY A 220 -7.16 19.22 4.95
C GLY A 220 -8.29 19.43 5.96
N ALA A 221 -8.06 19.04 7.22
CA ALA A 221 -9.03 19.19 8.31
C ALA A 221 -9.37 20.66 8.59
N LEU A 222 -8.37 21.55 8.53
CA LEU A 222 -8.58 22.99 8.67
C LEU A 222 -9.49 23.53 7.57
N ASN A 223 -9.23 23.16 6.30
CA ASN A 223 -10.03 23.62 5.18
C ASN A 223 -11.48 23.09 5.26
N GLU A 224 -11.68 21.81 5.61
CA GLU A 224 -13.02 21.26 5.84
C GLU A 224 -13.77 22.02 6.93
N ARG A 225 -13.09 22.31 8.04
CA ARG A 225 -13.66 23.09 9.13
C ARG A 225 -14.05 24.49 8.69
N LEU A 226 -13.19 25.18 7.93
CA LEU A 226 -13.47 26.52 7.39
C LEU A 226 -14.67 26.51 6.43
N GLN A 227 -14.79 25.49 5.57
CA GLN A 227 -15.93 25.37 4.65
C GLN A 227 -17.24 25.10 5.40
N ALA A 228 -17.20 24.30 6.46
CA ALA A 228 -18.37 23.98 7.28
C ALA A 228 -18.88 25.13 8.16
N LEU A 229 -18.12 26.22 8.32
CA LEU A 229 -18.55 27.37 9.11
C LEU A 229 -19.67 28.15 8.42
N PRO A 230 -20.61 28.74 9.20
CA PRO A 230 -21.86 29.28 8.66
C PRO A 230 -21.69 30.59 7.88
N ASN A 231 -20.61 31.35 8.13
CA ASN A 231 -20.37 32.65 7.50
C ASN A 231 -18.88 33.04 7.55
N ASP A 232 -18.53 34.06 6.78
CA ASP A 232 -17.14 34.54 6.65
C ASP A 232 -16.59 35.10 7.95
N ALA A 233 -17.41 35.76 8.77
CA ALA A 233 -16.99 36.25 10.07
C ALA A 233 -16.51 35.11 11.00
N ALA A 234 -17.16 33.95 10.95
CA ALA A 234 -16.73 32.78 11.70
C ALA A 234 -15.42 32.19 11.17
N ARG A 235 -15.21 32.20 9.83
CA ARG A 235 -13.98 31.74 9.18
C ARG A 235 -12.79 32.62 9.59
N VAL A 236 -12.94 33.94 9.49
CA VAL A 236 -11.91 34.92 9.89
C VAL A 236 -11.53 34.73 11.36
N ARG A 237 -12.52 34.62 12.27
CA ARG A 237 -12.25 34.37 13.72
C ARG A 237 -11.51 33.07 14.02
N LEU A 238 -11.57 32.05 13.15
CA LEU A 238 -10.80 30.82 13.32
C LEU A 238 -9.37 31.03 12.85
N ILE A 239 -9.19 31.68 11.69
CA ILE A 239 -7.87 32.04 11.14
C ILE A 239 -7.10 32.92 12.13
N ASP A 240 -7.72 33.96 12.66
CA ASP A 240 -7.07 34.88 13.61
C ASP A 240 -6.60 34.17 14.88
N ARG A 241 -7.40 33.23 15.39
CA ARG A 241 -7.02 32.40 16.55
C ARG A 241 -5.82 31.51 16.25
N LEU A 242 -5.78 30.91 15.07
CA LEU A 242 -4.66 30.08 14.66
C LEU A 242 -3.39 30.91 14.46
N ASN A 243 -3.50 32.11 13.87
CA ASN A 243 -2.38 33.03 13.73
C ASN A 243 -1.84 33.45 15.11
N ALA A 244 -2.72 33.76 16.07
CA ALA A 244 -2.29 34.09 17.42
C ALA A 244 -1.51 32.94 18.08
N LEU A 245 -1.95 31.68 17.93
CA LEU A 245 -1.22 30.51 18.45
C LEU A 245 0.16 30.34 17.80
N LEU A 246 0.27 30.61 16.49
CA LEU A 246 1.53 30.56 15.77
C LEU A 246 2.50 31.66 16.22
N GLU A 247 1.99 32.85 16.55
CA GLU A 247 2.79 33.96 17.06
C GLU A 247 3.24 33.74 18.51
N THR A 248 2.41 33.11 19.36
CA THR A 248 2.74 32.88 20.78
C THR A 248 3.65 31.68 21.00
N GLY A 249 3.75 30.75 20.05
CA GLY A 249 4.53 29.51 20.18
C GLY A 249 4.08 28.61 21.34
N ARG A 250 2.87 28.86 21.86
CA ARG A 250 2.19 28.15 22.96
C ARG A 250 0.74 27.91 22.57
#